data_AF-A0A7Y7WLM3-F1
#
_entry.id   AF-A0A7Y7WLM3-F1
#
_cell.length_a   1.000
_cell.length_b   1.000
_cell.length_c   1.000
_cell.angle_alpha   90.00
_cell.angle_beta   90.00
_cell.angle_gamma   90.00
#
_symmetry.space_group_name_H-M   'P 1'
#
loop_
_entity.id
_entity.type
_entity.pdbx_description
1 polymer ?
#
loop_
_entity_poly.entity_id
_entity_poly.type
_entity_poly.pdbx_seq_one_letter_code
_entity_poly.pdbx_strand_id
1 'polypeptide(L)'
;MKPLYLGSLLLLIAGCSQIPQYVPPVNAPQAQIRSELDAMSNRRNGLSLTDAPTMACKYGRSVTVKPGRELFSVSGETSSPEGFRTIEAAKPIHLVLLGWASGNRACRVDFVSEFIPGARYVIKGGIADGPNNFGTCQVSIFDQDSGVRLPLSSQELPKADGCTLDQWLPPVL
;
A
#
# COMPACT_ATOMS: atom_id res chain seq x y z
N MET A 1 51.04 -8.72 10.06
CA MET A 1 50.24 -7.67 9.38
C MET A 1 48.76 -8.03 9.54
N LYS A 2 47.93 -7.04 9.88
CA LYS A 2 46.53 -7.13 10.35
C LYS A 2 45.54 -7.71 9.31
N PRO A 3 44.64 -8.65 9.67
CA PRO A 3 43.47 -8.97 8.86
C PRO A 3 42.30 -8.06 9.28
N LEU A 4 42.23 -6.85 8.71
CA LEU A 4 41.12 -5.91 8.93
C LEU A 4 40.32 -5.74 7.63
N TYR A 5 39.76 -6.81 7.06
CA TYR A 5 38.89 -6.69 5.87
C TYR A 5 37.69 -7.65 5.83
N LEU A 6 37.46 -8.50 6.85
CA LEU A 6 36.27 -9.36 6.88
C LEU A 6 35.03 -8.71 7.55
N GLY A 7 35.20 -7.59 8.27
CA GLY A 7 34.10 -6.95 9.00
C GLY A 7 33.17 -6.07 8.17
N SER A 8 33.62 -5.57 7.00
CA SER A 8 32.84 -4.63 6.19
C SER A 8 31.86 -5.29 5.22
N LEU A 9 31.94 -6.60 4.98
CA LEU A 9 31.04 -7.27 4.03
C LEU A 9 29.67 -7.66 4.64
N LEU A 10 29.59 -7.77 5.96
CA LEU A 10 28.36 -8.12 6.68
C LEU A 10 27.39 -6.95 6.90
N LEU A 11 27.84 -5.69 6.70
CA LEU A 11 27.01 -4.50 6.93
C LEU A 11 26.15 -4.08 5.72
N LEU A 12 26.31 -4.74 4.57
CA LEU A 12 25.60 -4.39 3.32
C LEU A 12 24.31 -5.18 3.09
N ILE A 13 23.92 -6.08 3.99
CA ILE A 13 22.71 -6.92 3.84
C ILE A 13 21.48 -6.34 4.59
N ALA A 14 21.67 -5.26 5.36
CA ALA A 14 20.57 -4.54 6.00
C ALA A 14 20.01 -3.46 5.06
N GLY A 15 19.27 -3.86 4.01
CA GLY A 15 18.78 -2.88 3.03
C GLY A 15 17.52 -3.23 2.24
N CYS A 16 16.91 -4.39 2.44
CA CYS A 16 15.59 -4.69 1.89
C CYS A 16 14.66 -5.03 3.06
N SER A 17 14.14 -4.01 3.75
CA SER A 17 13.02 -4.23 4.67
C SER A 17 11.82 -4.62 3.82
N GLN A 18 11.51 -5.92 3.77
CA GLN A 18 10.29 -6.41 3.13
C GLN A 18 9.10 -5.76 3.84
N ILE A 19 8.18 -5.19 3.06
CA ILE A 19 6.92 -4.68 3.61
C ILE A 19 6.21 -5.88 4.27
N PRO A 20 5.81 -5.79 5.55
CA PRO A 20 5.17 -6.91 6.23
C PRO A 20 3.85 -7.26 5.54
N GLN A 21 3.51 -8.53 5.45
CA GLN A 21 2.23 -8.96 4.86
C GLN A 21 1.05 -8.49 5.73
N TYR A 22 -0.04 -8.07 5.09
CA TYR A 22 -1.28 -7.70 5.78
C TYR A 22 -1.95 -8.91 6.43
N VAL A 23 -2.36 -8.72 7.68
CA VAL A 23 -3.18 -9.68 8.46
C VAL A 23 -4.33 -8.88 9.08
N PRO A 24 -5.60 -9.28 8.85
CA PRO A 24 -6.75 -8.59 9.43
C PRO A 24 -6.83 -8.82 10.94
N PRO A 25 -7.39 -7.87 11.71
CA PRO A 25 -7.64 -8.05 13.13
C PRO A 25 -8.60 -9.22 13.41
N VAL A 26 -8.34 -9.98 14.49
CA VAL A 26 -9.01 -11.26 14.81
C VAL A 26 -10.51 -11.11 15.11
N ASN A 27 -11.00 -9.91 15.45
CA ASN A 27 -12.40 -9.66 15.83
C ASN A 27 -13.04 -8.47 15.08
N ALA A 28 -12.44 -8.01 13.99
CA ALA A 28 -13.05 -6.97 13.17
C ALA A 28 -14.00 -7.59 12.14
N PRO A 29 -15.07 -6.89 11.71
CA PRO A 29 -15.81 -7.27 10.51
C PRO A 29 -14.83 -7.42 9.34
N GLN A 30 -15.02 -8.45 8.51
CA GLN A 30 -14.12 -8.75 7.40
C GLN A 30 -14.88 -8.82 6.08
N ALA A 31 -14.21 -8.43 5.00
CA ALA A 31 -14.59 -8.67 3.62
C ALA A 31 -13.49 -9.51 2.95
N GLN A 32 -13.72 -9.94 1.71
CA GLN A 32 -12.69 -10.57 0.90
C GLN A 32 -12.31 -9.72 -0.29
N ILE A 33 -11.02 -9.64 -0.60
CA ILE A 33 -10.50 -8.96 -1.79
C ILE A 33 -9.61 -9.92 -2.58
N ARG A 34 -9.64 -9.82 -3.91
CA ARG A 34 -8.60 -10.38 -4.78
C ARG A 34 -8.08 -9.34 -5.75
N SER A 35 -6.86 -9.55 -6.22
CA SER A 35 -6.24 -8.70 -7.22
C SER A 35 -6.40 -9.30 -8.61
N GLU A 36 -6.82 -8.47 -9.55
CA GLU A 36 -6.69 -8.59 -11.01
C GLU A 36 -5.94 -7.36 -11.55
N LEU A 37 -4.92 -6.92 -10.81
CA LEU A 37 -4.03 -5.84 -11.22
C LEU A 37 -3.04 -6.35 -12.28
N ASP A 38 -2.65 -5.46 -13.20
CA ASP A 38 -1.69 -5.74 -14.26
C ASP A 38 -0.51 -4.75 -14.20
N ALA A 39 0.69 -5.27 -13.92
CA ALA A 39 1.93 -4.49 -13.92
C ALA A 39 2.56 -4.32 -15.32
N MET A 40 1.86 -4.78 -16.37
CA MET A 40 2.35 -5.01 -17.73
C MET A 40 3.42 -6.10 -17.76
N SER A 41 3.38 -6.96 -18.78
CA SER A 41 4.33 -8.07 -18.93
C SER A 41 5.77 -7.61 -19.23
N ASN A 42 6.51 -7.24 -18.19
CA ASN A 42 7.95 -6.95 -18.22
C ASN A 42 8.60 -7.32 -16.89
N ARG A 43 9.72 -8.04 -16.92
CA ARG A 43 10.50 -8.48 -15.75
C ARG A 43 10.81 -7.35 -14.75
N ARG A 44 10.94 -6.11 -15.21
CA ARG A 44 11.34 -4.96 -14.38
C ARG A 44 10.15 -4.16 -13.85
N ASN A 45 8.94 -4.57 -14.18
CA ASN A 45 7.73 -3.91 -13.72
C ASN A 45 7.16 -4.64 -12.52
N GLY A 46 6.45 -3.90 -11.68
CA GLY A 46 5.67 -4.47 -10.61
C GLY A 46 4.71 -3.46 -10.00
N LEU A 47 3.74 -3.99 -9.27
CA LEU A 47 2.84 -3.20 -8.42
C LEU A 47 2.87 -3.76 -7.00
N SER A 48 2.64 -2.89 -6.03
CA SER A 48 2.33 -3.25 -4.65
C SER A 48 1.08 -2.49 -4.23
N LEU A 49 0.08 -3.22 -3.74
CA LEU A 49 -1.07 -2.66 -3.06
C LEU A 49 -0.89 -2.88 -1.57
N THR A 50 -0.96 -1.80 -0.79
CA THR A 50 -0.70 -1.80 0.66
C THR A 50 -1.83 -1.11 1.42
N ASP A 51 -2.06 -1.49 2.68
CA ASP A 51 -2.70 -0.56 3.62
C ASP A 51 -1.69 0.53 3.99
N ALA A 52 -2.15 1.78 4.01
CA ALA A 52 -1.26 2.91 4.21
C ALA A 52 -0.64 2.88 5.63
N PRO A 53 0.62 3.33 5.77
CA PRO A 53 1.21 3.51 7.09
C PRO A 53 0.40 4.51 7.90
N THR A 54 0.24 4.24 9.20
CA THR A 54 -0.32 5.22 10.13
C THR A 54 0.77 6.21 10.51
N MET A 55 0.52 7.50 10.25
CA MET A 55 1.39 8.61 10.59
C MET A 55 0.87 9.28 11.87
N ALA A 56 1.77 9.64 12.78
CA ALA A 56 1.46 10.49 13.94
C ALA A 56 2.39 11.70 13.97
N CYS A 57 1.97 12.77 14.64
CA CYS A 57 2.85 13.91 14.88
C CYS A 57 3.69 13.65 16.14
N LYS A 58 5.02 13.56 15.99
CA LYS A 58 5.96 13.55 17.12
C LYS A 58 6.95 14.67 16.96
N TYR A 59 7.03 15.54 17.97
CA TYR A 59 7.96 16.67 17.99
C TYR A 59 7.87 17.56 16.73
N GLY A 60 6.65 17.83 16.26
CA GLY A 60 6.38 18.64 15.06
C GLY A 60 6.74 17.94 13.74
N ARG A 61 7.01 16.63 13.77
CA ARG A 61 7.34 15.82 12.59
C ARG A 61 6.33 14.70 12.42
N SER A 62 5.86 14.50 11.20
CA SER A 62 5.07 13.31 10.85
C SER A 62 5.98 12.09 10.87
N VAL A 63 5.69 11.14 11.74
CA VAL A 63 6.44 9.90 11.89
C VAL A 63 5.52 8.70 11.69
N THR A 64 6.01 7.68 11.00
CA THR A 64 5.32 6.40 10.88
C THR A 64 5.26 5.74 12.25
N VAL A 65 4.05 5.56 12.79
CA VAL A 65 3.81 4.83 14.05
C VAL A 65 3.38 3.40 13.81
N LYS A 66 2.81 3.12 12.65
CA LYS A 66 2.51 1.76 12.18
C LYS A 66 2.93 1.65 10.72
N PRO A 67 3.82 0.71 10.35
CA PRO A 67 4.19 0.52 8.96
C PRO A 67 2.96 0.08 8.15
N GLY A 68 2.92 0.47 6.88
CA GLY A 68 1.99 -0.11 5.94
C GLY A 68 2.29 -1.60 5.75
N ARG A 69 1.28 -2.36 5.36
CA ARG A 69 1.37 -3.81 5.17
C ARG A 69 0.91 -4.14 3.76
N GLU A 70 1.63 -5.08 3.15
CA GLU A 70 1.37 -5.48 1.78
C GLU A 70 0.11 -6.35 1.72
N LEU A 71 -0.87 -5.88 0.97
CA LEU A 71 -2.00 -6.68 0.56
C LEU A 71 -1.52 -7.55 -0.59
N PHE A 72 -1.18 -6.97 -1.75
CA PHE A 72 -0.76 -7.70 -2.94
C PHE A 72 0.54 -7.16 -3.52
N SER A 73 1.39 -8.06 -3.99
CA SER A 73 2.53 -7.79 -4.87
C SER A 73 2.23 -8.38 -6.25
N VAL A 74 2.47 -7.64 -7.32
CA VAL A 74 2.06 -8.02 -8.69
C VAL A 74 3.26 -7.93 -9.62
N SER A 75 3.47 -8.98 -10.42
CA SER A 75 4.50 -9.04 -11.45
C SER A 75 3.86 -9.56 -12.75
N GLY A 76 3.89 -8.73 -13.81
CA GLY A 76 3.03 -8.95 -14.97
C GLY A 76 1.57 -8.97 -14.54
N GLU A 77 0.86 -10.05 -14.86
CA GLU A 77 -0.55 -10.29 -14.47
C GLU A 77 -0.67 -11.18 -13.23
N THR A 78 0.46 -11.64 -12.68
CA THR A 78 0.47 -12.57 -11.55
C THR A 78 0.51 -11.78 -10.24
N SER A 79 -0.51 -12.01 -9.41
CA SER A 79 -0.61 -11.41 -8.08
C SER A 79 -0.24 -12.41 -6.99
N SER A 80 0.59 -11.98 -6.05
CA SER A 80 0.93 -12.68 -4.82
C SER A 80 0.41 -11.89 -3.61
N PRO A 81 -0.26 -12.54 -2.65
CA PRO A 81 -0.80 -13.89 -2.74
C PRO A 81 -1.91 -13.98 -3.81
N GLU A 82 -2.13 -15.18 -4.32
CA GLU A 82 -3.22 -15.48 -5.25
C GLU A 82 -4.57 -15.57 -4.55
N GLY A 83 -5.66 -15.40 -5.31
CA GLY A 83 -7.02 -15.62 -4.85
C GLY A 83 -7.57 -14.56 -3.88
N PHE A 84 -8.68 -14.90 -3.25
CA PHE A 84 -9.35 -14.05 -2.28
C PHE A 84 -8.67 -14.13 -0.91
N ARG A 85 -8.47 -12.97 -0.29
CA ARG A 85 -7.99 -12.86 1.08
C ARG A 85 -8.83 -11.90 1.90
N THR A 86 -8.77 -12.08 3.19
CA THR A 86 -9.52 -11.29 4.15
C THR A 86 -8.89 -9.90 4.34
N ILE A 87 -9.76 -8.89 4.35
CA ILE A 87 -9.44 -7.51 4.71
C ILE A 87 -10.47 -7.04 5.73
N GLU A 88 -10.08 -6.11 6.61
CA GLU A 88 -11.02 -5.45 7.51
C GLU A 88 -12.15 -4.72 6.73
N ALA A 89 -13.33 -4.64 7.32
CA ALA A 89 -14.55 -4.10 6.70
C ALA A 89 -15.32 -3.20 7.68
N ALA A 90 -16.42 -2.59 7.22
CA ALA A 90 -17.27 -1.65 7.96
C ALA A 90 -16.53 -0.40 8.48
N LYS A 91 -15.45 -0.03 7.81
CA LYS A 91 -14.75 1.24 8.03
C LYS A 91 -13.95 1.67 6.79
N PRO A 92 -13.64 2.96 6.67
CA PRO A 92 -12.71 3.45 5.65
C PRO A 92 -11.30 2.88 5.85
N ILE A 93 -10.70 2.39 4.77
CA ILE A 93 -9.32 1.90 4.72
C ILE A 93 -8.56 2.73 3.69
N HIS A 94 -7.46 3.34 4.14
CA HIS A 94 -6.51 4.02 3.25
C HIS A 94 -5.59 3.00 2.61
N LEU A 95 -5.63 2.95 1.30
CA LEU A 95 -4.89 2.04 0.44
C LEU A 95 -3.93 2.83 -0.45
N VAL A 96 -2.77 2.23 -0.72
CA VAL A 96 -1.77 2.80 -1.61
C VAL A 96 -1.40 1.77 -2.66
N LEU A 97 -1.63 2.11 -3.92
CA LEU A 97 -1.09 1.39 -5.07
C LEU A 97 0.21 2.06 -5.50
N LEU A 98 1.32 1.35 -5.40
CA LEU A 98 2.63 1.78 -5.89
C LEU A 98 3.00 0.92 -7.10
N GLY A 99 3.34 1.55 -8.21
CA GLY A 99 3.86 0.89 -9.40
C GLY A 99 5.27 1.34 -9.72
N TRP A 100 6.08 0.43 -10.23
CA TRP A 100 7.39 0.70 -10.80
C TRP A 100 7.49 0.02 -12.16
N ALA A 101 8.14 0.69 -13.10
CA ALA A 101 8.35 0.19 -14.44
C ALA A 101 9.75 0.54 -14.95
N SER A 102 10.13 -0.11 -16.06
CA SER A 102 11.38 0.17 -16.76
C SER A 102 11.61 1.66 -17.03
N GLY A 103 12.88 2.08 -17.02
CA GLY A 103 13.25 3.48 -17.23
C GLY A 103 13.06 4.37 -15.99
N ASN A 104 13.13 3.80 -14.79
CA ASN A 104 12.91 4.51 -13.50
C ASN A 104 11.54 5.19 -13.41
N ARG A 105 10.53 4.64 -14.10
CA ARG A 105 9.17 5.14 -14.01
C ARG A 105 8.52 4.57 -12.77
N ALA A 106 7.80 5.41 -12.04
CA ALA A 106 7.02 5.00 -10.90
C ALA A 106 5.70 5.76 -10.88
N CYS A 107 4.66 5.10 -10.38
CA CYS A 107 3.37 5.72 -10.13
C CYS A 107 2.86 5.37 -8.74
N ARG A 108 2.05 6.26 -8.18
CA ARG A 108 1.45 6.08 -6.88
C ARG A 108 0.03 6.61 -6.90
N VAL A 109 -0.90 5.84 -6.33
CA VAL A 109 -2.29 6.26 -6.08
C VAL A 109 -2.61 5.98 -4.63
N ASP A 110 -2.95 7.04 -3.90
CA ASP A 110 -3.46 6.98 -2.54
C ASP A 110 -4.98 7.16 -2.59
N PHE A 111 -5.72 6.23 -2.01
CA PHE A 111 -7.18 6.26 -2.05
C PHE A 111 -7.79 5.61 -0.82
N VAL A 112 -9.01 6.00 -0.50
CA VAL A 112 -9.80 5.43 0.60
C VAL A 112 -10.99 4.69 0.02
N SER A 113 -11.22 3.49 0.54
CA SER A 113 -12.38 2.66 0.23
C SER A 113 -12.94 2.05 1.51
N GLU A 114 -14.25 1.80 1.54
CA GLU A 114 -14.90 1.06 2.62
C GLU A 114 -15.51 -0.21 2.04
N PHE A 115 -15.29 -1.34 2.73
CA PHE A 115 -15.78 -2.65 2.32
C PHE A 115 -16.97 -3.07 3.18
N ILE A 116 -17.97 -3.68 2.56
CA ILE A 116 -19.13 -4.23 3.27
C ILE A 116 -18.74 -5.57 3.91
N PRO A 117 -19.07 -5.82 5.19
CA PRO A 117 -18.80 -7.09 5.83
C PRO A 117 -19.40 -8.28 5.07
N GLY A 118 -18.61 -9.35 4.92
CA GLY A 118 -18.99 -10.57 4.21
C GLY A 118 -18.96 -10.48 2.68
N ALA A 119 -18.85 -9.28 2.11
CA ALA A 119 -18.80 -9.10 0.66
C ALA A 119 -17.44 -9.48 0.06
N ARG A 120 -17.42 -9.71 -1.25
CA ARG A 120 -16.25 -10.10 -2.01
C ARG A 120 -15.97 -9.06 -3.09
N TYR A 121 -14.71 -8.67 -3.24
CA TYR A 121 -14.32 -7.61 -4.15
C TYR A 121 -13.15 -8.01 -5.05
N VAL A 122 -13.15 -7.44 -6.25
CA VAL A 122 -12.05 -7.55 -7.22
C VAL A 122 -11.43 -6.19 -7.41
N ILE A 123 -10.13 -6.13 -7.22
CA ILE A 123 -9.33 -4.92 -7.44
C ILE A 123 -8.70 -5.03 -8.82
N LYS A 124 -9.06 -4.13 -9.72
CA LYS A 124 -8.59 -4.09 -11.12
C LYS A 124 -7.83 -2.81 -11.38
N GLY A 125 -7.02 -2.82 -12.45
CA GLY A 125 -6.23 -1.69 -12.90
C GLY A 125 -4.75 -2.07 -12.98
N GLY A 126 -3.86 -1.13 -12.68
CA GLY A 126 -2.43 -1.34 -12.70
C GLY A 126 -1.69 -0.21 -13.41
N ILE A 127 -0.59 -0.54 -14.08
CA ILE A 127 0.20 0.45 -14.84
C ILE A 127 -0.51 0.71 -16.17
N ALA A 128 -0.88 1.96 -16.40
CA ALA A 128 -1.47 2.43 -17.64
C ALA A 128 -0.44 3.28 -18.39
N ASP A 129 -0.02 2.75 -19.54
CA ASP A 129 0.74 3.46 -20.58
C ASP A 129 -0.20 3.79 -21.74
N GLY A 130 -0.30 5.06 -22.10
CA GLY A 130 -1.02 5.55 -23.26
C GLY A 130 -0.11 6.37 -24.18
N PRO A 131 -0.60 6.80 -25.36
CA PRO A 131 0.19 7.52 -26.35
C PRO A 131 0.89 8.78 -25.79
N ASN A 132 0.26 9.43 -24.81
CA ASN A 132 0.72 10.68 -24.20
C ASN A 132 0.93 10.59 -22.68
N ASN A 133 0.65 9.44 -22.05
CA ASN A 133 0.70 9.27 -20.59
C ASN A 133 1.52 8.00 -20.29
N PHE A 134 2.75 8.17 -19.84
CA PHE A 134 3.62 7.05 -19.50
C PHE A 134 3.75 6.91 -17.99
N GLY A 135 3.61 5.69 -17.49
CA GLY A 135 3.81 5.35 -16.09
C GLY A 135 2.77 5.99 -15.18
N THR A 136 1.48 5.95 -15.56
CA THR A 136 0.39 6.28 -14.63
C THR A 136 -0.17 5.01 -14.00
N CYS A 137 -0.67 5.09 -12.77
CA CYS A 137 -1.34 3.98 -12.10
C CYS A 137 -2.85 4.25 -12.14
N GLN A 138 -3.64 3.21 -12.38
CA GLN A 138 -5.11 3.28 -12.29
C GLN A 138 -5.61 2.15 -11.39
N VAL A 139 -6.66 2.40 -10.63
CA VAL A 139 -7.25 1.40 -9.74
C VAL A 139 -8.76 1.55 -9.71
N SER A 140 -9.45 0.42 -9.64
CA SER A 140 -10.90 0.33 -9.47
C SER A 140 -11.23 -0.90 -8.65
N ILE A 141 -12.24 -0.80 -7.78
CA ILE A 141 -12.70 -1.91 -6.97
C ILE A 141 -14.13 -2.22 -7.38
N PHE A 142 -14.42 -3.50 -7.60
CA PHE A 142 -15.74 -3.98 -7.99
C PHE A 142 -16.22 -4.99 -6.97
N ASP A 143 -17.48 -4.87 -6.56
CA ASP A 143 -18.18 -5.93 -5.87
C ASP A 143 -18.32 -7.14 -6.81
N GLN A 144 -17.88 -8.30 -6.36
CA GLN A 144 -17.80 -9.52 -7.18
C GLN A 144 -19.19 -10.05 -7.53
N ASP A 145 -20.18 -9.85 -6.66
CA ASP A 145 -21.52 -10.43 -6.81
C ASP A 145 -22.45 -9.51 -7.61
N SER A 146 -22.38 -8.21 -7.36
CA SER A 146 -23.22 -7.19 -8.02
C SER A 146 -22.55 -6.51 -9.22
N GLY A 147 -21.23 -6.61 -9.35
CA GLY A 147 -20.45 -5.90 -10.38
C GLY A 147 -20.37 -4.38 -10.17
N VAL A 148 -20.93 -3.86 -9.07
CA VAL A 148 -20.96 -2.42 -8.77
C VAL A 148 -19.55 -1.95 -8.45
N ARG A 149 -19.15 -0.83 -9.06
CA ARG A 149 -17.87 -0.17 -8.77
C ARG A 149 -17.97 0.59 -7.45
N LEU A 150 -17.02 0.35 -6.55
CA LEU A 150 -16.94 1.06 -5.27
C LEU A 150 -16.41 2.47 -5.50
N PRO A 151 -16.97 3.48 -4.80
CA PRO A 151 -16.43 4.83 -4.84
C PRO A 151 -15.04 4.82 -4.20
N LEU A 152 -14.07 5.41 -4.90
CA LEU A 152 -12.74 5.66 -4.36
C LEU A 152 -12.65 7.16 -4.06
N SER A 153 -12.36 7.50 -2.82
CA SER A 153 -12.05 8.89 -2.45
C SER A 153 -10.54 9.08 -2.56
N SER A 154 -10.10 10.03 -3.38
CA SER A 154 -8.70 10.47 -3.35
C SER A 154 -8.49 11.22 -2.04
N GLN A 155 -7.69 10.66 -1.15
CA GLN A 155 -7.23 11.42 0.00
C GLN A 155 -6.08 12.29 -0.48
N GLU A 156 -6.29 13.61 -0.52
CA GLU A 156 -5.15 14.52 -0.52
C GLU A 156 -4.38 14.23 0.77
N LEU A 157 -3.23 13.55 0.65
CA LEU A 157 -2.28 13.41 1.75
C LEU A 157 -2.07 14.81 2.33
N PRO A 158 -2.25 15.01 3.64
CA PRO A 158 -1.82 16.26 4.26
C PRO A 158 -0.36 16.46 3.85
N LYS A 159 -0.06 17.58 3.18
CA LYS A 159 1.31 17.95 2.81
C LYS A 159 2.18 17.71 4.05
N ALA A 160 3.29 17.02 3.86
CA ALA A 160 4.22 16.66 4.92
C ALA A 160 4.99 17.88 5.49
N ASP A 161 4.37 19.05 5.53
CA ASP A 161 4.92 20.30 6.02
C ASP A 161 4.18 20.69 7.31
N GLY A 162 4.78 20.35 8.45
CA GLY A 162 4.39 20.84 9.78
C GLY A 162 3.05 20.31 10.30
N CYS A 163 3.05 19.12 10.90
CA CYS A 163 1.93 18.71 11.73
C CYS A 163 1.95 19.51 13.06
N THR A 164 0.81 20.02 13.50
CA THR A 164 0.66 20.62 14.82
C THR A 164 0.90 19.57 15.88
N LEU A 165 1.80 19.84 16.83
CA LEU A 165 2.02 19.01 18.01
C LEU A 165 0.67 18.85 18.72
N ASP A 166 0.22 17.62 18.99
CA ASP A 166 -0.90 17.42 19.91
C ASP A 166 -0.53 18.13 21.22
N GLN A 167 -1.36 19.11 21.62
CA GLN A 167 -1.14 19.86 22.85
C GLN A 167 -1.02 18.85 24.00
N TRP A 168 0.20 18.74 24.50
CA TRP A 168 0.50 18.07 25.75
C TRP A 168 -0.25 18.87 26.83
N LEU A 169 -1.47 18.46 27.19
CA LEU A 169 -2.09 18.92 28.42
C LEU A 169 -1.25 18.34 29.55
N PRO A 170 -0.53 19.17 30.34
CA PRO A 170 0.15 18.64 31.51
C PRO A 170 -0.90 18.04 32.47
N PRO A 171 -0.59 16.98 33.21
CA PRO A 171 -1.45 16.56 34.31
C PRO A 171 -1.55 17.73 35.29
N VAL A 172 -2.78 18.17 35.54
CA VAL A 172 -3.08 19.10 36.63
C VAL A 172 -2.79 18.36 37.93
N LEU A 173 -1.72 18.74 38.61
CA LEU A 173 -1.44 18.43 40.02
C LEU A 173 -0.84 19.68 40.67
#